data_AF-A0A845DIN6-F1
#
_entry.id   AF-A0A845DIN6-F1
#
_cell.length_a   1.000
_cell.length_b   1.000
_cell.length_c   1.000
_cell.angle_alpha   90.00
_cell.angle_beta   90.00
_cell.angle_gamma   90.00
#
_symmetry.space_group_name_H-M   'P 1'
#
loop_
_entity.id
_entity.type
_entity.pdbx_description
1 polymer ?
#
loop_
_entity_poly.entity_id
_entity_poly.type
_entity_poly.pdbx_seq_one_letter_code
_entity_poly.pdbx_strand_id
1 'polypeptide(L)'
;TEAGGFSTGDLFTTGRIGMFPQFSVFSNVMSSEFEWDIAHFPVDEGDTRTTRVASAGHSLYSGTENPDAAWQWMKFLGGENAFRHWVEATGLNVPSLKVVAESLLETMADVLPPNAQIMLDAFEYGRPEPVSGDWIGVHREVQPALDSIYGIEKADAQATLDAIASRVEELAVYVPGV
;
A
#
# COMPACT_ATOMS: atom_id res chain seq x y z
N THR A 1 -0.01 29.14 0.26
CA THR A 1 1.26 29.06 -0.49
C THR A 1 1.56 27.59 -0.64
N GLU A 2 1.07 26.99 -1.73
CA GLU A 2 1.34 25.57 -2.03
C GLU A 2 2.83 25.42 -2.31
N ALA A 3 3.49 24.51 -1.59
CA ALA A 3 4.87 24.15 -1.89
C ALA A 3 4.86 23.39 -3.22
N GLY A 4 5.12 24.12 -4.31
CA GLY A 4 5.28 23.57 -5.65
C GLY A 4 6.53 22.69 -5.73
N GLY A 5 6.37 21.42 -5.40
CA GLY A 5 7.34 20.36 -5.66
C GLY A 5 6.75 19.36 -6.63
N PHE A 6 7.58 18.81 -7.52
CA PHE A 6 7.19 17.66 -8.34
C PHE A 6 6.97 16.44 -7.45
N SER A 7 5.87 15.71 -7.66
CA SER A 7 5.73 14.37 -7.09
C SER A 7 6.70 13.40 -7.77
N THR A 8 6.97 12.25 -7.15
CA THR A 8 7.79 11.21 -7.79
C THR A 8 7.19 10.74 -9.12
N GLY A 9 5.86 10.71 -9.21
CA GLY A 9 5.14 10.44 -10.45
C GLY A 9 5.44 11.49 -11.53
N ASP A 10 5.42 12.78 -11.18
CA ASP A 10 5.74 13.85 -12.13
C ASP A 10 7.19 13.80 -12.62
N LEU A 11 8.13 13.44 -11.72
CA LEU A 11 9.53 13.24 -12.10
C LEU A 11 9.67 12.08 -13.09
N PHE A 12 8.91 11.00 -12.90
CA PHE A 12 8.91 9.85 -13.79
C PHE A 12 8.27 10.19 -15.14
N THR A 13 7.05 10.71 -15.17
CA THR A 13 6.30 11.02 -16.41
C THR A 13 6.99 12.10 -17.26
N THR A 14 7.80 12.97 -16.65
CA THR A 14 8.64 13.94 -17.38
C THR A 14 10.02 13.42 -17.77
N GLY A 15 10.29 12.12 -17.58
CA GLY A 15 11.53 11.45 -17.99
C GLY A 15 12.76 11.84 -17.16
N ARG A 16 12.60 12.41 -15.97
CA ARG A 16 13.72 12.84 -15.11
C ARG A 16 14.30 11.70 -14.27
N ILE A 17 13.54 10.64 -14.05
CA ILE A 17 13.96 9.42 -13.35
C ILE A 17 13.53 8.19 -14.14
N GLY A 18 14.32 7.12 -14.10
CA GLY A 18 14.06 5.89 -14.86
C GLY A 18 13.21 4.83 -14.14
N MET A 19 13.21 4.83 -12.80
CA MET A 19 12.46 3.89 -11.96
C MET A 19 12.14 4.55 -10.62
N PHE A 20 11.03 4.19 -9.99
CA PHE A 20 10.70 4.61 -8.63
C PHE A 20 9.83 3.58 -7.89
N PRO A 21 9.89 3.52 -6.54
CA PRO A 21 8.99 2.70 -5.73
C PRO A 21 7.54 3.13 -5.90
N GLN A 22 6.63 2.18 -6.17
CA GLN A 22 5.21 2.45 -6.35
C GLN A 22 4.34 1.31 -5.80
N PHE A 23 3.16 1.64 -5.29
CA PHE A 23 2.13 0.66 -4.93
C PHE A 23 1.36 0.20 -6.17
N SER A 24 0.44 -0.78 -6.04
CA SER A 24 -0.38 -1.29 -7.16
C SER A 24 -1.49 -0.30 -7.60
N VAL A 25 -1.18 0.99 -7.66
CA VAL A 25 -2.05 2.09 -8.07
C VAL A 25 -1.23 3.03 -8.95
N PHE A 26 -1.54 3.08 -10.25
CA PHE A 26 -0.68 3.73 -11.26
C PHE A 26 -1.28 4.99 -11.89
N SER A 27 -2.39 5.51 -11.35
CA SER A 27 -3.09 6.67 -11.93
C SER A 27 -2.19 7.90 -12.12
N ASN A 28 -1.16 8.07 -11.29
CA ASN A 28 -0.17 9.15 -11.38
C ASN A 28 0.87 8.99 -12.50
N VAL A 29 0.95 7.82 -13.15
CA VAL A 29 1.89 7.56 -14.25
C VAL A 29 1.22 7.12 -15.55
N MET A 30 -0.09 6.87 -15.53
CA MET A 30 -0.89 6.54 -16.73
C MET A 30 -0.79 7.59 -17.85
N SER A 31 -0.51 8.86 -17.51
CA SER A 31 -0.36 9.94 -18.49
C SER A 31 1.06 10.06 -19.07
N SER A 32 1.94 9.09 -18.80
CA SER A 32 3.29 9.07 -19.39
C SER A 32 3.24 9.02 -20.92
N GLU A 33 4.08 9.81 -21.58
CA GLU A 33 4.21 9.82 -23.04
C GLU A 33 5.15 8.75 -23.59
N PHE A 34 5.82 8.00 -22.70
CA PHE A 34 6.73 6.91 -23.05
C PHE A 34 6.23 5.56 -22.51
N GLU A 35 6.69 4.47 -23.14
CA GLU A 35 6.40 3.11 -22.71
C GLU A 35 6.99 2.84 -21.32
N TRP A 36 6.15 2.41 -20.39
CA TRP A 36 6.54 2.08 -19.03
C TRP A 36 5.94 0.73 -18.62
N ASP A 37 6.52 0.16 -17.57
CA ASP A 37 6.07 -1.09 -17.01
C ASP A 37 6.42 -1.15 -15.52
N ILE A 38 6.04 -2.24 -14.87
CA ILE A 38 6.30 -2.52 -13.47
C ILE A 38 7.18 -3.75 -13.30
N ALA A 39 7.95 -3.76 -12.22
CA ALA A 39 8.77 -4.88 -11.82
C ALA A 39 8.73 -5.04 -10.30
N HIS A 40 9.02 -6.25 -9.82
CA HIS A 40 9.26 -6.45 -8.40
C HIS A 40 10.53 -5.73 -7.96
N PHE A 41 10.59 -5.35 -6.68
CA PHE A 41 11.83 -4.82 -6.12
C PHE A 41 12.99 -5.82 -6.29
N PRO A 42 14.21 -5.31 -6.56
CA PRO A 42 15.41 -6.14 -6.52
C PRO A 42 15.59 -6.69 -5.10
N VAL A 43 16.22 -7.86 -5.03
CA VAL A 43 16.60 -8.52 -3.78
C VAL A 43 18.06 -8.95 -3.91
N ASP A 44 18.79 -8.91 -2.80
CA ASP A 44 20.15 -9.42 -2.76
C ASP A 44 20.16 -10.95 -2.82
N GLU A 45 21.30 -11.52 -3.21
CA GLU A 45 21.46 -12.97 -3.28
C GLU A 45 21.28 -13.61 -1.90
N GLY A 46 20.34 -14.55 -1.79
CA GLY A 46 20.02 -15.23 -0.53
C GLY A 46 18.90 -14.56 0.28
N ASP A 47 18.47 -13.35 -0.09
CA ASP A 47 17.37 -12.67 0.59
C ASP A 47 16.00 -13.17 0.11
N THR A 48 15.05 -13.21 1.04
CA THR A 48 13.65 -13.48 0.72
C THR A 48 12.96 -12.17 0.38
N ARG A 49 12.38 -12.09 -0.82
CA ARG A 49 11.56 -10.94 -1.20
C ARG A 49 10.43 -10.74 -0.19
N THR A 50 10.20 -9.50 0.22
CA THR A 50 9.10 -9.12 1.10
C THR A 50 8.52 -7.80 0.62
N THR A 51 7.21 -7.64 0.75
CA THR A 51 6.52 -6.35 0.53
C THR A 51 5.36 -6.21 1.50
N ARG A 52 4.93 -4.98 1.74
CA ARG A 52 3.76 -4.67 2.55
C ARG A 52 2.50 -4.93 1.73
N VAL A 53 1.56 -5.67 2.29
CA VAL A 53 0.19 -5.81 1.78
C VAL A 53 -0.72 -4.95 2.65
N ALA A 54 -1.11 -3.80 2.11
CA ALA A 54 -2.10 -2.94 2.73
C ALA A 54 -3.51 -3.33 2.26
N SER A 55 -4.52 -3.12 3.10
CA SER A 55 -5.91 -3.33 2.73
C SER A 55 -6.77 -2.16 3.22
N ALA A 56 -7.82 -1.84 2.47
CA ALA A 56 -8.87 -0.93 2.90
C ALA A 56 -10.14 -1.73 3.19
N GLY A 57 -10.74 -1.49 4.36
CA GLY A 57 -11.98 -2.14 4.78
C GLY A 57 -13.10 -1.12 4.98
N HIS A 58 -14.34 -1.55 4.76
CA HIS A 58 -15.51 -0.77 5.14
C HIS A 58 -15.85 -1.02 6.60
N SER A 59 -16.19 0.05 7.33
CA SER A 59 -16.60 0.00 8.74
C SER A 59 -18.01 0.53 8.91
N LEU A 60 -18.75 -0.03 9.88
CA LEU A 60 -20.04 0.49 10.31
C LEU A 60 -19.90 1.22 11.64
N TYR A 61 -20.51 2.40 11.74
CA TYR A 61 -20.60 3.12 13.01
C TYR A 61 -21.52 2.36 13.98
N SER A 62 -21.00 2.03 15.16
CA SER A 62 -21.72 1.25 16.17
C SER A 62 -22.92 1.98 16.77
N GLY A 63 -22.95 3.32 16.70
CA GLY A 63 -24.08 4.15 17.17
C GLY A 63 -25.11 4.47 16.10
N THR A 64 -25.17 3.74 14.98
CA THR A 64 -26.20 3.97 13.95
C THR A 64 -27.60 3.69 14.48
N GLU A 65 -28.56 4.56 14.17
CA GLU A 65 -29.98 4.35 14.50
C GLU A 65 -30.65 3.33 13.56
N ASN A 66 -29.97 2.93 12.47
CA ASN A 66 -30.51 2.04 11.43
C ASN A 66 -29.58 0.85 11.16
N PRO A 67 -29.38 -0.06 12.13
CA PRO A 67 -28.41 -1.15 12.00
C PRO A 67 -28.71 -2.11 10.85
N ASP A 68 -29.99 -2.44 10.62
CA ASP A 68 -30.39 -3.36 9.55
C ASP A 68 -30.10 -2.79 8.16
N ALA A 69 -30.43 -1.52 7.92
CA ALA A 69 -30.16 -0.86 6.65
C ALA A 69 -28.65 -0.69 6.41
N ALA A 70 -27.92 -0.30 7.46
CA ALA A 70 -26.45 -0.21 7.41
C ALA A 70 -25.81 -1.57 7.07
N TRP A 71 -26.34 -2.66 7.63
CA TRP A 71 -25.88 -4.02 7.30
C TRP A 71 -26.22 -4.43 5.87
N GLN A 72 -27.42 -4.11 5.35
CA GLN A 72 -27.73 -4.35 3.94
C GLN A 72 -26.77 -3.61 3.01
N TRP A 73 -26.44 -2.36 3.34
CA TRP A 73 -25.46 -1.57 2.59
C TRP A 73 -24.07 -2.21 2.62
N MET A 74 -23.59 -2.67 3.78
CA MET A 74 -22.31 -3.35 3.90
C MET A 74 -22.24 -4.61 3.03
N LYS A 75 -23.30 -5.42 3.01
CA LYS A 75 -23.38 -6.61 2.14
C LYS A 75 -23.35 -6.25 0.66
N PHE A 76 -24.00 -5.16 0.27
CA PHE A 76 -23.95 -4.68 -1.11
C PHE A 76 -22.53 -4.28 -1.50
N LEU A 77 -21.84 -3.51 -0.65
CA LEU A 77 -20.46 -3.09 -0.86
C LEU A 77 -19.47 -4.27 -0.95
N GLY A 78 -19.72 -5.34 -0.19
CA GLY A 78 -18.94 -6.57 -0.26
C GLY A 78 -19.24 -7.49 -1.45
N GLY A 79 -20.21 -7.12 -2.29
CA GLY A 79 -20.65 -7.93 -3.43
C GLY A 79 -19.80 -7.72 -4.68
N GLU A 80 -19.83 -8.72 -5.58
CA GLU A 80 -19.06 -8.71 -6.82
C GLU A 80 -19.32 -7.46 -7.69
N ASN A 81 -20.59 -7.07 -7.84
CA ASN A 81 -20.96 -5.89 -8.63
C ASN A 81 -20.34 -4.60 -8.11
N ALA A 82 -20.24 -4.42 -6.78
CA ALA A 82 -19.63 -3.24 -6.19
C ALA A 82 -18.12 -3.21 -6.47
N PHE A 83 -17.44 -4.35 -6.30
CA PHE A 83 -16.03 -4.48 -6.62
C PHE A 83 -15.73 -4.23 -8.11
N ARG A 84 -16.52 -4.80 -9.03
CA ARG A 84 -16.37 -4.56 -10.47
C ARG A 84 -16.57 -3.09 -10.80
N HIS A 85 -17.60 -2.46 -10.24
CA HIS A 85 -17.85 -1.04 -10.42
C HIS A 85 -16.67 -0.17 -9.93
N TRP A 86 -16.06 -0.49 -8.78
CA TRP A 86 -14.89 0.25 -8.31
C TRP A 86 -13.67 0.07 -9.18
N VAL A 87 -13.43 -1.15 -9.66
CA VAL A 87 -12.33 -1.44 -10.59
C VAL A 87 -12.51 -0.61 -11.86
N GLU A 88 -13.70 -0.62 -12.45
CA GLU A 88 -14.05 0.22 -13.62
C GLU A 88 -13.91 1.73 -13.35
N ALA A 89 -14.42 2.22 -12.22
CA ALA A 89 -14.47 3.64 -11.92
C ALA A 89 -13.12 4.25 -11.51
N THR A 90 -12.30 3.49 -10.78
CA THR A 90 -10.99 3.95 -10.28
C THR A 90 -9.84 3.55 -11.19
N GLY A 91 -10.11 2.67 -12.16
CA GLY A 91 -9.18 2.19 -13.18
C GLY A 91 -8.13 1.21 -12.65
N LEU A 92 -7.71 1.33 -11.38
CA LEU A 92 -6.54 0.62 -10.87
C LEU A 92 -6.57 0.45 -9.35
N ASN A 93 -7.01 -0.73 -8.89
CA ASN A 93 -6.77 -1.27 -7.55
C ASN A 93 -6.91 -2.80 -7.62
N VAL A 94 -6.02 -3.57 -7.00
CA VAL A 94 -6.24 -5.03 -6.86
C VAL A 94 -7.37 -5.24 -5.85
N PRO A 95 -8.55 -5.73 -6.28
CA PRO A 95 -9.71 -5.85 -5.40
C PRO A 95 -9.49 -6.98 -4.39
N SER A 96 -9.99 -6.84 -3.17
CA SER A 96 -9.88 -7.88 -2.14
C SER A 96 -10.80 -9.08 -2.39
N LEU A 97 -11.83 -8.93 -3.24
CA LEU A 97 -12.69 -10.03 -3.65
C LEU A 97 -12.01 -10.88 -4.73
N LYS A 98 -11.58 -12.08 -4.34
CA LYS A 98 -10.76 -13.00 -5.15
C LYS A 98 -11.28 -13.21 -6.58
N VAL A 99 -12.57 -13.47 -6.77
CA VAL A 99 -13.14 -13.69 -8.12
C VAL A 99 -12.99 -12.48 -9.04
N VAL A 100 -13.01 -11.26 -8.49
CA VAL A 100 -12.80 -10.03 -9.26
C VAL A 100 -11.31 -9.84 -9.54
N ALA A 101 -10.45 -10.12 -8.55
CA ALA A 101 -8.99 -10.03 -8.69
C ALA A 101 -8.45 -11.00 -9.74
N GLU A 102 -8.95 -12.24 -9.77
CA GLU A 102 -8.57 -13.26 -10.75
C GLU A 102 -8.99 -12.86 -12.18
N SER A 103 -10.11 -12.15 -12.34
CA SER A 103 -10.56 -11.62 -13.64
C SER A 103 -9.93 -10.26 -14.02
N LEU A 104 -9.14 -9.64 -13.13
CA LEU A 104 -8.65 -8.28 -13.30
C LEU A 104 -7.77 -8.14 -14.56
N LEU A 105 -6.87 -9.10 -14.76
CA LEU A 105 -5.93 -9.08 -15.89
C LEU A 105 -6.63 -9.17 -17.24
N GLU A 106 -7.76 -9.87 -17.30
CA GLU A 106 -8.57 -9.99 -18.52
C GLU A 106 -9.45 -8.74 -18.72
N THR A 107 -10.15 -8.32 -17.67
CA THR A 107 -11.12 -7.20 -17.73
C THR A 107 -10.47 -5.83 -17.91
N MET A 108 -9.20 -5.68 -17.53
CA MET A 108 -8.45 -4.43 -17.58
C MET A 108 -7.19 -4.52 -18.45
N ALA A 109 -7.11 -5.48 -19.37
CA ALA A 109 -5.94 -5.71 -20.22
C ALA A 109 -5.49 -4.47 -21.01
N ASP A 110 -6.42 -3.61 -21.43
CA ASP A 110 -6.13 -2.39 -22.20
C ASP A 110 -5.58 -1.22 -21.35
N VAL A 111 -5.69 -1.31 -20.02
CA VAL A 111 -5.32 -0.25 -19.08
C VAL A 111 -4.11 -0.65 -18.23
N LEU A 112 -3.97 -1.94 -17.94
CA LEU A 112 -2.92 -2.47 -17.09
C LEU A 112 -1.55 -2.46 -17.79
N PRO A 113 -0.46 -2.25 -17.03
CA PRO A 113 0.89 -2.39 -17.58
C PRO A 113 1.15 -3.84 -18.05
N PRO A 114 2.06 -4.05 -19.02
CA PRO A 114 2.30 -5.38 -19.61
C PRO A 114 2.60 -6.47 -18.58
N ASN A 115 3.34 -6.16 -17.51
CA ASN A 115 3.67 -7.11 -16.44
C ASN A 115 2.72 -7.06 -15.23
N ALA A 116 1.45 -6.65 -15.41
CA ALA A 116 0.48 -6.53 -14.31
C ALA A 116 0.29 -7.77 -13.43
N GLN A 117 0.57 -8.98 -13.94
CA GLN A 117 0.55 -10.24 -13.18
C GLN A 117 1.39 -10.16 -11.90
N ILE A 118 2.50 -9.42 -11.90
CA ILE A 118 3.39 -9.30 -10.73
C ILE A 118 2.68 -8.69 -9.51
N MET A 119 1.58 -7.95 -9.69
CA MET A 119 0.78 -7.45 -8.57
C MET A 119 0.10 -8.58 -7.81
N LEU A 120 -0.36 -9.61 -8.54
CA LEU A 120 -0.97 -10.80 -7.95
C LEU A 120 0.11 -11.73 -7.37
N ASP A 121 1.23 -11.89 -8.08
CA ASP A 121 2.36 -12.70 -7.61
C ASP A 121 2.96 -12.13 -6.31
N ALA A 122 2.86 -10.81 -6.09
CA ALA A 122 3.31 -10.17 -4.87
C ALA A 122 2.62 -10.68 -3.59
N PHE A 123 1.42 -11.28 -3.70
CA PHE A 123 0.75 -11.88 -2.55
C PHE A 123 1.44 -13.17 -2.06
N GLU A 124 2.27 -13.83 -2.85
CA GLU A 124 2.99 -15.04 -2.43
C GLU A 124 4.04 -14.76 -1.34
N TYR A 125 4.60 -13.55 -1.34
CA TYR A 125 5.65 -13.13 -0.41
C TYR A 125 5.28 -11.86 0.37
N GLY A 126 4.11 -11.30 0.11
CA GLY A 126 3.59 -10.11 0.78
C GLY A 126 3.22 -10.40 2.24
N ARG A 127 3.44 -9.41 3.11
CA ARG A 127 3.09 -9.48 4.52
C ARG A 127 1.96 -8.48 4.82
N PRO A 128 0.82 -8.94 5.36
CA PRO A 128 -0.26 -8.04 5.76
C PRO A 128 0.19 -7.15 6.91
N GLU A 129 -0.39 -5.96 6.98
CA GLU A 129 -0.21 -5.09 8.14
C GLU A 129 -0.76 -5.75 9.41
N PRO A 130 -0.06 -5.63 10.56
CA PRO A 130 -0.57 -6.22 11.78
C PRO A 130 -1.81 -5.48 12.27
N VAL A 131 -2.81 -6.25 12.71
CA VAL A 131 -4.12 -5.73 13.16
C VAL A 131 -4.16 -5.39 14.65
N SER A 132 -3.13 -5.80 15.39
CA SER A 132 -2.90 -5.49 16.81
C SER A 132 -1.65 -4.62 16.94
N GLY A 133 -1.51 -3.86 18.03
CA GLY A 133 -0.41 -2.94 18.27
C GLY A 133 -0.83 -1.48 18.14
N ASP A 134 -0.13 -0.59 18.85
CA ASP A 134 -0.18 0.84 18.60
C ASP A 134 0.79 1.19 17.45
N TRP A 135 0.37 0.91 16.21
CA TRP A 135 1.18 1.19 15.02
C TRP A 135 1.38 2.68 14.75
N ILE A 136 0.50 3.53 15.25
CA ILE A 136 0.71 4.98 15.24
C ILE A 136 1.88 5.33 16.16
N GLY A 137 1.93 4.72 17.36
CA GLY A 137 3.06 4.77 18.27
C GLY A 137 4.34 4.25 17.62
N VAL A 138 4.31 3.04 17.04
CA VAL A 138 5.48 2.45 16.36
C VAL A 138 6.02 3.40 15.29
N HIS A 139 5.14 3.95 14.43
CA HIS A 139 5.54 4.89 13.40
C HIS A 139 6.18 6.16 13.98
N ARG A 140 5.69 6.65 15.12
CA ARG A 140 6.23 7.82 15.81
C ARG A 140 7.64 7.59 16.37
N GLU A 141 8.00 6.35 16.71
CA GLU A 141 9.36 5.99 17.14
C GLU A 141 10.29 5.75 15.94
N VAL A 142 9.80 5.01 14.94
CA VAL A 142 10.61 4.57 13.80
C VAL A 142 10.91 5.71 12.83
N GLN A 143 9.94 6.58 12.52
CA GLN A 143 10.15 7.61 11.50
C GLN A 143 11.28 8.58 11.86
N PRO A 144 11.34 9.18 13.08
CA PRO A 144 12.45 10.05 13.45
C PRO A 144 13.81 9.34 13.47
N ALA A 145 13.84 8.06 13.89
CA ALA A 145 15.05 7.25 13.85
C ALA A 145 15.57 7.10 12.42
N LEU A 146 14.70 6.73 11.46
CA LEU A 146 15.06 6.65 10.05
C LEU A 146 15.49 8.01 9.49
N ASP A 147 14.81 9.09 9.86
CA ASP A 147 15.15 10.45 9.43
C ASP A 147 16.56 10.85 9.91
N SER A 148 16.97 10.48 11.14
CA SER A 148 18.32 10.74 11.65
C SER A 148 19.41 9.95 10.89
N ILE A 149 19.09 8.71 10.48
CA ILE A 149 20.01 7.83 9.74
C ILE A 149 20.18 8.33 8.30
N TYR A 150 19.07 8.55 7.59
CA TYR A 150 19.11 8.93 6.18
C TYR A 150 19.35 10.42 5.96
N GLY A 151 19.03 11.26 6.95
CA GLY A 151 19.12 12.71 6.89
C GLY A 151 20.56 13.24 6.96
N ILE A 152 20.69 14.51 7.36
CA ILE A 152 21.98 15.20 7.43
C ILE A 152 22.83 14.69 8.61
N GLU A 153 22.16 14.26 9.69
CA GLU A 153 22.82 13.78 10.91
C GLU A 153 23.68 12.53 10.66
N LYS A 154 23.27 11.69 9.70
CA LYS A 154 23.95 10.43 9.36
C LYS A 154 24.25 9.60 10.61
N ALA A 155 23.25 9.49 11.48
CA ALA A 155 23.37 8.75 12.72
C ALA A 155 23.74 7.29 12.46
N ASP A 156 24.45 6.67 13.42
CA ASP A 156 24.80 5.25 13.34
C ASP A 156 23.53 4.40 13.35
N ALA A 157 23.34 3.59 12.31
CA ALA A 157 22.09 2.86 12.10
C ALA A 157 21.82 1.84 13.21
N GLN A 158 22.85 1.09 13.62
CA GLN A 158 22.70 0.05 14.63
C GLN A 158 22.33 0.67 15.98
N ALA A 159 23.12 1.63 16.46
CA ALA A 159 22.89 2.28 17.74
C ALA A 159 21.53 3.00 17.80
N THR A 160 21.12 3.63 16.70
CA THR A 160 19.85 4.36 16.62
C THR A 160 18.66 3.40 16.70
N LEU A 161 18.71 2.28 15.97
CA LEU A 161 17.64 1.29 15.97
C LEU A 161 17.59 0.49 17.29
N ASP A 162 18.75 0.17 17.87
CA ASP A 162 18.84 -0.48 19.19
C ASP A 162 18.21 0.38 20.29
N ALA A 163 18.37 1.71 20.22
CA ALA A 163 17.82 2.63 21.20
C ALA A 163 16.28 2.65 21.24
N ILE A 164 15.62 2.34 20.11
CA ILE A 164 14.15 2.32 20.03
C ILE A 164 13.56 0.90 20.08
N ALA A 165 14.38 -0.15 19.99
CA ALA A 165 13.92 -1.52 19.83
C ALA A 165 12.93 -1.96 20.91
N SER A 166 13.28 -1.79 22.19
CA SER A 166 12.40 -2.18 23.31
C SER A 166 11.07 -1.43 23.31
N ARG A 167 11.07 -0.16 22.89
CA ARG A 167 9.85 0.65 22.82
C ARG A 167 8.95 0.20 21.66
N VAL A 168 9.54 -0.10 20.51
CA VAL A 168 8.82 -0.65 19.35
C VAL A 168 8.20 -2.00 19.70
N GLU A 169 8.93 -2.88 20.39
CA GLU A 169 8.41 -4.18 20.84
C GLU A 169 7.19 -4.02 21.76
N GLU A 170 7.27 -3.12 22.75
CA GLU A 170 6.15 -2.82 23.66
C GLU A 170 4.90 -2.35 22.89
N LEU A 171 5.08 -1.43 21.93
CA LEU A 171 3.98 -0.88 21.13
C LEU A 171 3.41 -1.89 20.15
N ALA A 172 4.24 -2.75 19.56
CA ALA A 172 3.81 -3.75 18.59
C ALA A 172 2.93 -4.84 19.21
N VAL A 173 3.10 -5.15 20.50
CA VAL A 173 2.28 -6.13 21.22
C VAL A 173 1.08 -5.50 21.95
N TYR A 174 0.94 -4.18 21.94
CA TYR A 174 -0.15 -3.47 22.61
C TYR A 174 -1.53 -3.82 22.03
N VAL A 175 -2.51 -4.11 22.89
CA VAL A 175 -3.90 -4.36 22.48
C VAL A 175 -4.80 -3.27 23.06
N PRO A 176 -5.31 -2.32 22.24
CA PRO A 176 -6.17 -1.26 22.74
C PRO A 176 -7.45 -1.82 23.38
N GLY A 177 -7.72 -1.46 24.63
CA GLY A 177 -8.99 -1.80 25.32
C GLY A 177 -9.03 -3.17 26.01
N VAL A 178 -7.88 -3.83 26.17
CA VAL A 178 -7.68 -4.99 27.08
C VAL A 178 -6.80 -4.56 28.25
#